data_AF-A0A822CHS0-F1
#
_entry.id   AF-A0A822CHS0-F1
#
_cell.length_a   1.000
_cell.length_b   1.000
_cell.length_c   1.000
_cell.angle_alpha   90.00
_cell.angle_beta   90.00
_cell.angle_gamma   90.00
#
_symmetry.space_group_name_H-M   'P 1'
#
loop_
_entity.id
_entity.type
_entity.pdbx_description
1 polymer ?
#
loop_
_entity_poly.entity_id
_entity_poly.type
_entity_poly.pdbx_seq_one_letter_code
_entity_poly.pdbx_strand_id
1 'polypeptide(L)'
;DDESKSSMQTKQIRINNINRVYDYCINNVICRRTQLLEYFGELFPSSECKRIMSTECDNCRQVYKTSSIDCTRISIEILKLVSDLNQTNSTLSYIIDILRGINNKTIRDAGHHRLRAFNSCHQLTRLGKDDI
;
A
#
# COMPACT_ATOMS: atom_id res chain seq x y z
N ASP A 1 28.94 5.47 -23.46
CA ASP A 1 28.38 4.63 -22.36
C ASP A 1 26.91 4.27 -22.60
N ASP A 2 26.63 3.49 -23.65
CA ASP A 2 25.28 2.94 -23.91
C ASP A 2 24.98 1.67 -23.10
N GLU A 3 26.02 0.95 -22.70
CA GLU A 3 25.91 -0.29 -21.94
C GLU A 3 25.40 -0.06 -20.50
N SER A 4 25.78 1.06 -19.85
CA SER A 4 25.28 1.40 -18.50
C SER A 4 23.80 1.83 -18.52
N LYS A 5 23.36 2.53 -19.58
CA LYS A 5 21.96 2.91 -19.78
C LYS A 5 21.06 1.69 -19.99
N SER A 6 21.50 0.74 -20.81
CA SER A 6 20.81 -0.54 -21.04
C SER A 6 20.63 -1.35 -19.75
N SER A 7 21.67 -1.38 -18.90
CA SER A 7 21.63 -2.03 -17.59
C SER A 7 20.63 -1.36 -16.62
N MET A 8 20.60 -0.02 -16.58
CA MET A 8 19.65 0.74 -15.75
C MET A 8 18.19 0.53 -16.19
N GLN A 9 17.92 0.54 -17.51
CA GLN A 9 16.60 0.27 -18.06
C GLN A 9 16.13 -1.15 -17.72
N THR A 10 17.00 -2.14 -17.88
CA THR A 10 16.70 -3.53 -17.52
C THR A 10 16.36 -3.66 -16.03
N LYS A 11 17.12 -2.99 -15.16
CA LYS A 11 16.83 -2.95 -13.71
C LYS A 11 15.46 -2.34 -13.44
N GLN A 12 15.11 -1.23 -14.10
CA GLN A 12 13.82 -0.58 -13.92
C GLN A 12 12.65 -1.49 -14.34
N ILE A 13 12.79 -2.21 -15.46
CA ILE A 13 11.77 -3.18 -15.91
C ILE A 13 11.58 -4.28 -14.87
N ARG A 14 12.66 -4.82 -14.31
CA ARG A 14 12.59 -5.84 -13.24
C ARG A 14 11.86 -5.32 -12.00
N ILE A 15 12.16 -4.09 -11.57
CA ILE A 15 11.48 -3.45 -10.45
C ILE A 15 9.98 -3.29 -10.75
N ASN A 16 9.63 -2.81 -11.94
CA ASN A 16 8.23 -2.66 -12.34
C ASN A 16 7.49 -4.00 -12.33
N ASN A 17 8.13 -5.09 -12.77
CA ASN A 17 7.52 -6.43 -12.73
C ASN A 17 7.31 -6.92 -11.30
N ILE A 18 8.26 -6.69 -10.39
CA ILE A 18 8.09 -7.02 -8.97
C ILE A 18 6.94 -6.22 -8.36
N ASN A 19 6.84 -4.92 -8.68
CA ASN A 19 5.75 -4.07 -8.19
C ASN A 19 4.40 -4.57 -8.69
N ARG A 20 4.29 -5.02 -9.96
CA ARG A 20 3.05 -5.63 -10.48
C ARG A 20 2.65 -6.90 -9.72
N VAL A 21 3.61 -7.75 -9.36
CA VAL A 21 3.33 -8.94 -8.53
C VAL A 21 2.90 -8.54 -7.12
N TYR A 22 3.57 -7.55 -6.53
CA TYR A 22 3.19 -7.00 -5.24
C TYR A 22 1.76 -6.47 -5.26
N ASP A 23 1.41 -5.62 -6.23
CA ASP A 23 0.07 -5.06 -6.42
C ASP A 23 -0.97 -6.16 -6.59
N TYR A 24 -0.66 -7.18 -7.39
CA TYR A 24 -1.51 -8.36 -7.55
C TYR A 24 -1.77 -9.04 -6.20
N CYS A 25 -0.76 -9.22 -5.35
CA CYS A 25 -0.91 -9.92 -4.06
C CYS A 25 -1.69 -9.10 -3.03
N ILE A 26 -1.39 -7.80 -2.89
CA ILE A 26 -2.00 -6.95 -1.85
C ILE A 26 -3.43 -6.51 -2.16
N ASN A 27 -3.83 -6.55 -3.43
CA ASN A 27 -5.17 -6.16 -3.82
C ASN A 27 -6.18 -7.25 -3.40
N ASN A 28 -7.09 -6.91 -2.49
CA ASN A 28 -8.16 -7.79 -2.00
C ASN A 28 -9.56 -7.40 -2.53
N VAL A 29 -9.63 -6.53 -3.54
CA VAL A 29 -10.89 -5.96 -4.04
C VAL A 29 -11.18 -6.38 -5.48
N ILE A 30 -10.16 -6.33 -6.35
CA ILE A 30 -10.29 -6.62 -7.78
C ILE A 30 -10.15 -8.12 -8.00
N CYS A 31 -11.02 -8.71 -8.83
CA CYS A 31 -10.96 -10.13 -9.20
C CYS A 31 -9.54 -10.57 -9.61
N ARG A 32 -9.01 -11.65 -9.02
CA ARG A 32 -7.67 -12.17 -9.34
C ARG A 32 -7.52 -12.50 -10.83
N ARG A 33 -8.55 -13.10 -11.44
CA ARG A 33 -8.53 -13.46 -12.87
C ARG A 33 -8.48 -12.23 -13.77
N THR A 34 -9.23 -11.18 -13.42
CA THR A 34 -9.17 -9.91 -14.14
C THR A 34 -7.76 -9.34 -14.11
N GLN A 35 -7.14 -9.23 -12.93
CA GLN A 35 -5.78 -8.71 -12.79
C GLN A 35 -4.73 -9.55 -13.53
N LEU A 36 -4.82 -10.88 -13.41
CA LEU A 36 -3.86 -11.80 -14.04
C LEU A 36 -3.93 -11.74 -15.56
N LEU A 37 -5.15 -11.75 -16.12
CA LEU A 37 -5.35 -11.74 -17.57
C LEU A 37 -5.02 -10.37 -18.17
N GLU A 38 -5.35 -9.28 -17.47
CA GLU A 38 -4.99 -7.93 -17.89
C GLU A 38 -3.47 -7.74 -18.01
N TYR A 39 -2.68 -8.35 -17.12
CA TYR A 39 -1.22 -8.35 -17.23
C TYR A 39 -0.71 -8.93 -18.55
N PHE A 40 -1.41 -9.91 -19.11
CA PHE A 40 -1.11 -10.53 -20.41
C PHE A 40 -1.85 -9.88 -21.59
N GLY A 41 -2.57 -8.78 -21.36
CA GLY A 41 -3.32 -8.04 -22.38
C GLY A 41 -4.71 -8.61 -22.68
N GLU A 42 -5.21 -9.51 -21.84
CA GLU A 42 -6.54 -10.11 -21.99
C GLU A 42 -7.57 -9.39 -21.10
N LEU A 43 -8.73 -9.05 -21.68
CA LEU A 43 -9.84 -8.46 -20.93
C LEU A 43 -10.73 -9.55 -20.35
N PHE A 44 -10.85 -9.59 -19.03
CA PHE A 44 -11.68 -10.59 -18.33
C PHE A 44 -12.64 -9.92 -17.33
N PRO A 45 -13.96 -9.90 -17.61
CA PRO A 45 -14.95 -9.38 -16.69
C PRO A 45 -15.03 -10.18 -15.39
N SER A 46 -15.06 -9.51 -14.24
CA SER A 46 -15.17 -10.17 -12.93
C SER A 46 -16.48 -10.95 -12.77
N SER A 47 -17.53 -10.60 -13.52
CA SER A 47 -18.79 -11.34 -13.57
C SER A 47 -18.59 -12.78 -14.05
N GLU A 48 -17.64 -13.04 -14.95
CA GLU A 48 -17.35 -14.39 -15.46
C GLU A 48 -16.69 -15.26 -14.37
N CYS A 49 -15.82 -14.67 -13.55
CA CYS A 49 -15.25 -15.35 -12.37
C CYS A 49 -16.33 -15.81 -11.39
N LYS A 50 -17.41 -15.03 -11.24
CA LYS A 50 -18.49 -15.23 -10.27
C LYS A 50 -19.55 -16.24 -10.73
N ARG A 51 -19.49 -16.73 -11.97
CA ARG A 51 -20.51 -17.65 -12.51
C ARG A 51 -20.50 -19.03 -11.86
N ILE A 52 -19.32 -19.52 -11.47
CA ILE A 52 -19.14 -20.86 -10.91
C ILE A 52 -18.54 -20.72 -9.51
N MET A 53 -19.37 -20.93 -8.48
CA MET A 53 -18.95 -20.75 -7.08
C MET A 53 -17.78 -21.65 -6.68
N SER A 54 -17.67 -22.87 -7.23
CA SER A 54 -16.58 -23.80 -6.90
C SER A 54 -15.21 -23.32 -7.40
N THR A 55 -15.18 -22.45 -8.42
CA THR A 55 -13.93 -21.94 -9.00
C THR A 55 -13.76 -20.44 -8.79
N GLU A 56 -14.68 -19.74 -8.13
CA GLU A 56 -14.56 -18.32 -7.80
C GLU A 56 -13.28 -18.03 -7.00
N CYS A 57 -12.53 -16.98 -7.39
CA CYS A 57 -11.32 -16.57 -6.68
C CYS A 57 -11.65 -15.94 -5.31
N ASP A 58 -10.66 -15.90 -4.43
CA ASP A 58 -10.73 -15.29 -3.09
C ASP A 58 -11.32 -13.87 -3.09
N ASN A 59 -10.83 -12.98 -3.95
CA ASN A 59 -11.30 -11.59 -4.01
C ASN A 59 -12.76 -11.46 -4.45
N CYS A 60 -13.26 -12.37 -5.30
CA CYS A 60 -14.67 -12.35 -5.69
C CYS A 60 -15.57 -12.94 -4.61
N ARG A 61 -15.07 -13.95 -3.90
CA ARG A 61 -15.75 -14.61 -2.77
C ARG A 61 -15.83 -13.70 -1.55
N GLN A 62 -14.83 -12.84 -1.35
CA GLN A 62 -14.82 -11.87 -0.25
C GLN A 62 -15.88 -10.79 -0.48
N VAL A 63 -16.86 -10.74 0.40
CA VAL A 63 -17.90 -9.70 0.43
C VAL A 63 -17.45 -8.58 1.36
N TYR A 64 -16.29 -7.96 1.07
CA TYR A 64 -15.93 -6.74 1.79
C TYR A 64 -16.83 -5.60 1.33
N LYS A 65 -17.48 -4.92 2.28
CA LYS A 65 -18.07 -3.61 2.00
C LYS A 65 -16.93 -2.63 1.81
N THR A 66 -16.51 -2.45 0.56
CA THR A 66 -15.50 -1.45 0.23
C THR A 66 -16.19 -0.09 0.09
N SER A 67 -15.59 0.91 0.71
CA SER A 67 -15.95 2.32 0.50
C SER A 67 -14.71 3.07 0.08
N SER A 68 -14.82 3.82 -1.01
CA SER A 68 -13.78 4.79 -1.35
C SER A 68 -13.79 5.91 -0.31
N ILE A 69 -12.62 6.23 0.23
CA ILE A 69 -12.43 7.34 1.15
C ILE A 69 -11.43 8.33 0.55
N ASP A 70 -11.68 9.62 0.74
CA ASP A 70 -10.73 10.64 0.34
C ASP A 70 -9.57 10.71 1.34
N CYS A 71 -8.42 10.20 0.90
CA CYS A 71 -7.18 10.23 1.68
C CYS A 71 -6.31 11.46 1.39
N THR A 72 -6.73 12.42 0.56
CA THR A 72 -5.88 13.55 0.10
C THR A 72 -5.26 14.31 1.27
N ARG A 73 -6.07 14.69 2.26
CA ARG A 73 -5.60 15.43 3.44
C ARG A 73 -4.60 14.61 4.26
N ILE A 74 -4.87 13.30 4.44
CA ILE A 74 -3.99 12.38 5.16
C ILE A 74 -2.66 12.26 4.42
N SER A 75 -2.69 12.08 3.10
CA SER A 75 -1.50 11.98 2.26
C SER A 75 -0.62 13.23 2.35
N ILE A 76 -1.21 14.43 2.35
CA ILE A 76 -0.45 15.68 2.52
C ILE A 76 0.27 15.72 3.88
N GLU A 77 -0.39 15.32 4.97
CA GLU A 77 0.23 15.28 6.30
C GLU A 77 1.36 14.24 6.38
N ILE A 78 1.19 13.07 5.76
CA ILE A 78 2.23 12.04 5.65
C ILE A 78 3.44 12.57 4.89
N LEU A 79 3.23 13.20 3.73
CA LEU A 79 4.31 13.75 2.90
C LEU A 79 5.10 14.84 3.65
N LYS A 80 4.41 15.72 4.37
CA LYS A 80 5.06 16.73 5.23
C LYS A 80 5.89 16.08 6.32
N LEU A 81 5.34 15.10 7.04
CA LEU A 81 6.08 14.38 8.07
C LEU A 81 7.34 13.72 7.51
N VAL A 82 7.22 13.01 6.38
CA VAL A 82 8.37 12.34 5.74
C VAL A 82 9.43 13.37 5.30
N SER A 83 9.01 14.52 4.80
CA SER A 83 9.91 15.63 4.46
C SER A 83 10.60 16.20 5.70
N ASP A 84 9.87 16.41 6.80
CA ASP A 84 10.37 16.97 8.04
C ASP A 84 11.34 16.01 8.78
N LEU A 85 11.12 14.70 8.67
CA LEU A 85 12.03 13.65 9.18
C LEU A 85 13.33 13.52 8.36
N ASN A 86 13.44 14.28 7.27
CA ASN A 86 14.67 14.67 6.59
C ASN A 86 15.61 13.50 6.23
N GLN A 87 15.13 12.58 5.38
CA GLN A 87 15.88 11.41 4.84
C GLN A 87 16.63 10.56 5.88
N THR A 88 16.32 10.69 7.17
CA THR A 88 16.81 9.76 8.18
C THR A 88 16.29 8.36 7.87
N ASN A 89 17.01 7.32 8.31
CA ASN A 89 16.63 5.90 8.19
C ASN A 89 15.37 5.56 9.02
N SER A 90 14.29 6.30 8.82
CA SER A 90 13.00 6.13 9.46
C SER A 90 12.26 5.00 8.77
N THR A 91 12.01 3.94 9.51
CA THR A 91 11.25 2.80 9.01
C THR A 91 9.77 3.18 8.84
N LEU A 92 9.06 2.46 7.96
CA LEU A 92 7.61 2.63 7.81
C LEU A 92 6.87 2.48 9.15
N SER A 93 7.28 1.52 9.98
CA SER A 93 6.67 1.33 11.32
C SER A 93 6.87 2.55 12.21
N TYR A 94 8.03 3.20 12.17
CA TYR A 94 8.30 4.40 12.96
C TYR A 94 7.39 5.56 12.55
N ILE A 95 7.23 5.76 11.24
CA ILE A 95 6.33 6.79 10.69
C ILE A 95 4.88 6.51 11.11
N ILE A 96 4.43 5.25 10.98
CA ILE A 96 3.09 4.83 11.42
C ILE A 96 2.89 5.08 12.92
N ASP A 97 3.91 4.80 13.75
CA ASP A 97 3.83 5.00 15.19
C ASP A 97 3.67 6.48 15.56
N ILE A 98 4.36 7.38 14.86
CA ILE A 98 4.17 8.83 15.03
C ILE A 98 2.73 9.21 14.65
N LEU A 99 2.29 8.86 13.44
CA LEU A 99 0.97 9.22 12.91
C LEU A 99 -0.18 8.71 13.77
N ARG A 100 -0.02 7.53 14.40
CA ARG A 100 -1.02 6.93 15.30
C ARG A 100 -0.87 7.34 16.76
N GLY A 101 0.09 8.20 17.10
CA GLY A 101 0.24 8.71 18.47
C GLY A 101 0.87 7.72 19.45
N ILE A 102 1.63 6.73 18.98
CA ILE A 102 2.30 5.75 19.84
C ILE A 102 3.44 6.44 20.59
N ASN A 103 3.27 6.68 21.89
CA ASN A 103 4.22 7.44 22.70
C ASN A 103 5.29 6.54 23.35
N ASN A 104 6.10 5.85 22.53
CA ASN A 104 7.17 4.97 23.01
C ASN A 104 8.47 5.74 23.32
N LYS A 105 9.46 5.06 23.93
CA LYS A 105 10.74 5.68 24.31
C LYS A 105 11.46 6.30 23.12
N THR A 106 11.54 5.60 21.99
CA THR A 106 12.22 6.09 20.77
C THR A 106 11.61 7.40 20.26
N ILE A 107 10.27 7.49 20.22
CA ILE A 107 9.54 8.70 19.80
C ILE A 107 9.70 9.84 20.83
N ARG A 108 9.77 9.52 22.12
CA ARG A 108 9.99 10.52 23.18
C ARG A 108 11.38 11.11 23.13
N ASP A 109 12.39 10.25 23.07
CA ASP A 109 13.81 10.62 23.07
C ASP A 109 14.15 11.46 21.82
N ALA A 110 13.54 11.14 20.67
CA ALA A 110 13.66 11.95 19.44
C ALA A 110 12.81 13.24 19.46
N GLY A 111 11.96 13.46 20.46
CA GLY A 111 11.07 14.62 20.52
C GLY A 111 9.88 14.58 19.56
N HIS A 112 9.67 13.46 18.84
CA HIS A 112 8.68 13.37 17.77
C HIS A 112 7.23 13.29 18.26
N HIS A 113 7.01 13.00 19.54
CA HIS A 113 5.70 13.14 20.21
C HIS A 113 5.15 14.58 20.21
N ARG A 114 6.00 15.58 19.93
CA ARG A 114 5.62 16.99 19.84
C ARG A 114 5.38 17.47 18.40
N LEU A 115 5.60 16.61 17.40
CA LEU A 115 5.35 16.96 16.01
C LEU A 115 3.86 17.16 15.77
N ARG A 116 3.50 18.07 14.87
CA ARG A 116 2.10 18.30 14.47
C ARG A 116 1.43 17.02 13.94
N ALA A 117 2.20 16.18 13.26
CA ALA A 117 1.71 14.93 12.71
C ALA A 117 1.50 13.83 13.77
N PHE A 118 1.94 14.02 15.01
CA PHE A 118 1.73 13.05 16.07
C PHE A 118 0.23 12.88 16.34
N ASN A 119 -0.26 11.63 16.32
CA ASN A 119 -1.67 11.30 16.53
C ASN A 119 -2.63 11.84 15.44
N SER A 120 -2.14 12.37 14.31
CA SER A 120 -2.96 12.95 13.24
C SER A 120 -3.80 11.92 12.46
N CYS A 121 -3.43 10.64 12.57
CA CYS A 121 -4.07 9.51 11.89
C CYS A 121 -4.51 8.42 12.88
N HIS A 122 -4.81 8.77 14.14
CA HIS A 122 -5.22 7.82 15.18
C HIS A 122 -6.50 7.04 14.83
N GLN A 123 -7.38 7.65 14.03
CA GLN A 123 -8.60 7.05 13.51
C GLN A 123 -8.33 5.94 12.47
N LEU A 124 -7.12 5.90 11.90
CA LEU A 124 -6.74 4.86 10.96
C LEU A 124 -6.14 3.68 11.74
N THR A 125 -6.69 2.50 11.48
CA THR A 125 -6.15 1.26 12.01
C THR A 125 -5.02 0.78 11.11
N ARG A 126 -4.12 -0.05 11.68
CA ARG A 126 -3.12 -0.72 10.85
C ARG A 126 -3.88 -1.74 10.01
N LEU A 127 -3.63 -1.75 8.70
CA LEU A 127 -4.09 -2.80 7.79
C LEU A 127 -3.84 -4.17 8.43
N GLY A 128 -4.89 -4.98 8.56
CA GLY A 128 -4.85 -6.31 9.18
C GLY A 128 -5.14 -6.41 10.68
N LYS A 129 -5.61 -5.36 11.36
CA LYS A 129 -6.07 -5.45 12.77
C LYS A 129 -7.58 -5.54 12.97
N ASP A 130 -8.38 -5.16 11.97
CA ASP A 130 -9.85 -5.14 12.08
C ASP A 130 -10.54 -6.18 11.16
N ASP A 131 -9.77 -7.06 10.51
CA ASP A 131 -10.28 -8.09 9.58
C ASP A 131 -10.37 -9.50 10.22
N ILE A 132 -10.53 -9.58 11.56
CA ILE A 132 -10.85 -10.82 12.29
C ILE A 132 -12.10 -10.59 13.15
#